data_AF-A0A077E9V3-F1
#
_entry.id   AF-A0A077E9V3-F1
#
_cell.length_a   1.000
_cell.length_b   1.000
_cell.length_c   1.000
_cell.angle_alpha   90.00
_cell.angle_beta   90.00
_cell.angle_gamma   90.00
#
_symmetry.space_group_name_H-M   'P 1'
#
loop_
_entity.id
_entity.type
_entity.pdbx_description
1 polymer ?
#
loop_
_entity_poly.entity_id
_entity_poly.type
_entity_poly.pdbx_seq_one_letter_code
_entity_poly.pdbx_strand_id
1 'polypeptide(L)'
;MRLFNSLFTCFFAIFISAQDTFSPNFSVNAGPYSIEILDKSYQNIYYKAEFVEKPRKSDKKTEAICILQLGKDYSKFVDFVKLRKDSLMAIYSPMGKVGAKEVSRYFALHDNWNNTLVKNISEQKNIMQNYVKADYQYEEQQPVFDWKLEDGTKDILGYSCRKAITEYRGRKYTAWYTTDIPINNGPYVFQGLPGLIMELEDSKNHYHFTAVAMDKKDEEIYIRNEKEIFRVNRKQFRKLQKSYHDNPGFFLNGAYEEDGSSIKLKSKPYNPIELE
;
A
#
# COMPACT_ATOMS: atom_id res chain seq x y z
N MET A 1 -1.03 -8.09 35.53
CA MET A 1 -1.44 -6.78 34.99
C MET A 1 -0.23 -6.13 34.33
N ARG A 2 0.02 -6.44 33.05
CA ARG A 2 1.19 -5.94 32.30
C ARG A 2 0.78 -4.68 31.56
N LEU A 3 1.35 -3.53 31.94
CA LEU A 3 1.20 -2.26 31.26
C LEU A 3 1.92 -2.34 29.90
N PHE A 4 1.13 -2.30 28.82
CA PHE A 4 1.62 -2.01 27.47
C PHE A 4 2.04 -0.54 27.44
N ASN A 5 3.35 -0.27 27.48
CA ASN A 5 3.90 1.03 27.13
C ASN A 5 3.96 1.14 25.60
N SER A 6 2.82 1.47 25.00
CA SER A 6 2.78 2.16 23.70
C SER A 6 1.91 3.39 23.89
N LEU A 7 2.47 4.41 24.57
CA LEU A 7 1.88 5.73 24.59
C LEU A 7 2.35 6.47 23.33
N PHE A 8 1.49 6.48 22.33
CA PHE A 8 1.54 7.43 21.23
C PHE A 8 0.38 8.40 21.44
N THR A 9 0.58 9.44 22.26
CA THR A 9 -0.41 10.50 22.42
C THR A 9 0.26 11.86 22.69
N CYS A 10 -0.13 12.81 21.82
CA CYS A 10 -0.08 14.27 21.96
C CYS A 10 1.28 14.97 21.70
N PHE A 11 1.42 16.02 20.88
CA PHE A 11 0.50 16.92 20.15
C PHE A 11 1.13 17.28 18.78
N PHE A 12 0.35 17.37 17.71
CA PHE A 12 0.70 18.21 16.56
C PHE A 12 -0.56 18.89 16.03
N ALA A 13 -0.68 20.17 16.34
CA ALA A 13 -1.62 21.07 15.67
C ALA A 13 -1.11 22.51 15.78
N ILE A 14 0.00 22.83 15.08
CA ILE A 14 0.26 24.21 14.62
C ILE A 14 0.87 24.12 13.22
N PHE A 15 0.09 24.47 12.21
CA PHE A 15 0.58 24.75 10.86
C PHE A 15 1.13 26.18 10.84
N ILE A 16 2.44 26.36 11.02
CA ILE A 16 3.15 27.57 10.62
C ILE A 16 4.50 27.13 10.03
N SER A 17 4.88 27.71 8.90
CA SER A 17 6.12 27.49 8.17
C SER A 17 7.38 27.90 8.96
N ALA A 18 7.74 27.11 9.96
CA ALA A 18 9.03 27.16 10.64
C ALA A 18 9.66 25.77 10.52
N GLN A 19 10.94 25.69 10.19
CA GLN A 19 11.70 24.46 10.39
C GLN A 19 11.61 24.15 11.88
N ASP A 20 10.85 23.12 12.27
CA ASP A 20 10.78 22.68 13.65
C ASP A 20 12.19 22.29 14.10
N THR A 21 12.84 23.20 14.84
CA THR A 21 14.12 22.91 15.48
C THR A 21 13.80 22.09 16.73
N PHE A 22 13.92 20.77 16.60
CA PHE A 22 13.89 19.88 17.75
C PHE A 22 14.91 20.33 18.80
N SER A 23 14.60 20.12 20.09
CA SER A 23 15.55 20.35 21.18
C SER A 23 16.86 19.59 20.91
N PRO A 24 18.04 20.15 21.27
CA PRO A 24 19.33 19.48 21.08
C PRO A 24 19.41 18.06 21.69
N ASN A 25 18.58 17.79 22.71
CA ASN A 25 18.52 16.51 23.41
C ASN A 25 17.29 15.66 23.01
N PHE A 26 16.61 16.01 21.92
CA PHE A 26 15.45 15.23 21.45
C PHE A 26 15.88 13.82 21.07
N SER A 27 15.24 12.83 21.69
CA SER A 27 15.36 11.43 21.30
C SER A 27 14.04 10.71 21.53
N VAL A 28 13.74 9.75 20.66
CA VAL A 28 12.59 8.85 20.78
C VAL A 28 13.05 7.41 20.59
N ASN A 29 12.31 6.45 21.14
CA ASN A 29 12.60 5.05 20.87
C ASN A 29 12.33 4.73 19.41
N ALA A 30 13.25 4.02 18.77
CA ALA A 30 13.04 3.50 17.43
C ALA A 30 11.93 2.43 17.45
N GLY A 31 11.06 2.45 16.45
CA GLY A 31 10.06 1.40 16.27
C GLY A 31 10.70 0.06 15.91
N PRO A 32 10.05 -1.08 16.21
CA PRO A 32 10.58 -2.39 15.85
C PRO A 32 10.68 -2.57 14.33
N TYR A 33 11.65 -3.36 13.91
CA TYR A 33 11.83 -3.81 12.54
C TYR A 33 12.14 -5.31 12.52
N SER A 34 11.27 -6.08 11.88
CA SER A 34 11.42 -7.51 11.65
C SER A 34 10.84 -7.86 10.29
N ILE A 35 11.57 -8.64 9.51
CA ILE A 35 11.13 -9.10 8.20
C ILE A 35 11.26 -10.61 8.08
N GLU A 36 10.41 -11.18 7.25
CA GLU A 36 10.54 -12.54 6.73
C GLU A 36 10.82 -12.45 5.23
N ILE A 37 11.99 -12.93 4.81
CA ILE A 37 12.40 -12.98 3.41
C ILE A 37 11.73 -14.21 2.78
N LEU A 38 10.97 -14.00 1.71
CA LEU A 38 10.18 -15.02 1.03
C LEU A 38 10.81 -15.44 -0.31
N ASP A 39 11.41 -14.48 -1.01
CA ASP A 39 11.99 -14.69 -2.34
C ASP A 39 12.98 -13.57 -2.68
N LYS A 40 13.56 -13.63 -3.87
CA LYS A 40 14.40 -12.59 -4.45
C LYS A 40 13.88 -12.24 -5.84
N SER A 41 13.71 -10.95 -6.12
CA SER A 41 13.20 -10.51 -7.42
C SER A 41 14.24 -10.70 -8.52
N TYR A 42 13.82 -11.19 -9.68
CA TYR A 42 14.62 -11.19 -10.92
C TYR A 42 14.23 -10.05 -11.88
N GLN A 43 13.04 -9.47 -11.69
CA GLN A 43 12.51 -8.38 -12.50
C GLN A 43 11.58 -7.51 -11.66
N ASN A 44 11.71 -6.20 -11.81
CA ASN A 44 10.87 -5.20 -11.19
C ASN A 44 10.14 -4.38 -12.25
N ILE A 45 8.88 -4.07 -11.99
CA ILE A 45 8.05 -3.22 -12.84
C ILE A 45 7.48 -2.10 -11.98
N TYR A 46 7.74 -0.86 -12.38
CA TYR A 46 7.26 0.33 -11.70
C TYR A 46 5.98 0.79 -12.37
N TYR A 47 4.92 0.91 -11.58
CA TYR A 47 3.63 1.42 -12.00
C TYR A 47 3.40 2.81 -11.41
N LYS A 48 3.02 3.77 -12.25
CA LYS A 48 2.30 4.95 -11.77
C LYS A 48 0.88 4.51 -11.43
N ALA A 49 0.51 4.63 -10.16
CA ALA A 49 -0.84 4.38 -9.68
C ALA A 49 -1.52 5.72 -9.42
N GLU A 50 -2.62 5.98 -10.13
CA GLU A 50 -3.45 7.17 -9.95
C GLU A 50 -4.81 6.74 -9.41
N PHE A 51 -5.25 7.35 -8.31
CA PHE A 51 -6.51 6.97 -7.68
C PHE A 51 -7.27 8.13 -7.05
N VAL A 52 -8.60 8.04 -7.10
CA VAL A 52 -9.51 9.05 -6.55
C VAL A 52 -9.84 8.69 -5.11
N GLU A 53 -9.39 9.47 -4.13
CA GLU A 53 -9.82 9.26 -2.74
C GLU A 53 -11.23 9.79 -2.47
N LYS A 54 -11.62 10.86 -3.18
CA LYS A 54 -12.88 11.59 -2.96
C LYS A 54 -13.77 11.47 -4.20
N PRO A 55 -14.73 10.51 -4.26
CA PRO A 55 -15.57 10.31 -5.44
C PRO A 55 -16.32 11.55 -5.92
N ARG A 56 -16.74 12.41 -4.98
CA ARG A 56 -17.45 13.67 -5.27
C ARG A 56 -16.53 14.78 -5.84
N LYS A 57 -15.23 14.52 -5.95
CA LYS A 57 -14.20 15.39 -6.53
C LYS A 57 -13.25 14.54 -7.39
N SER A 58 -13.81 13.84 -8.37
CA SER A 58 -13.09 12.89 -9.24
C SER A 58 -11.91 13.49 -10.00
N ASP A 59 -11.91 14.81 -10.22
CA ASP A 59 -10.86 15.50 -10.97
C ASP A 59 -9.52 15.56 -10.22
N LYS A 60 -9.54 15.32 -8.91
CA LYS A 60 -8.32 15.28 -8.09
C LYS A 60 -7.93 13.83 -7.81
N LYS A 61 -6.86 13.38 -8.45
CA LYS A 61 -6.23 12.08 -8.19
C LYS A 61 -5.06 12.22 -7.22
N THR A 62 -4.89 11.21 -6.39
CA THR A 62 -3.66 10.92 -5.65
C THR A 62 -2.79 10.05 -6.54
N GLU A 63 -1.49 10.28 -6.53
CA GLU A 63 -0.52 9.50 -7.29
C GLU A 63 0.45 8.75 -6.36
N ALA A 64 0.84 7.55 -6.75
CA ALA A 64 1.91 6.78 -6.12
C ALA A 64 2.75 6.09 -7.19
N ILE A 65 4.04 5.87 -6.90
CA ILE A 65 4.82 4.89 -7.66
C ILE A 65 4.80 3.59 -6.87
N CYS A 66 4.17 2.57 -7.44
CA CYS A 66 4.18 1.22 -6.92
C CYS A 66 5.20 0.38 -7.69
N ILE A 67 5.78 -0.62 -7.03
CA ILE A 67 6.68 -1.58 -7.63
C ILE A 67 6.05 -2.97 -7.54
N LEU A 68 6.03 -3.68 -8.66
CA LEU A 68 5.80 -5.11 -8.75
C LEU A 68 7.17 -5.80 -8.82
N GLN A 69 7.55 -6.45 -7.73
CA GLN A 69 8.74 -7.30 -7.66
C GLN A 69 8.33 -8.73 -8.05
N LEU A 70 8.97 -9.29 -9.07
CA LEU A 70 8.72 -10.65 -9.55
C LEU A 70 9.84 -11.58 -9.11
N GLY A 71 9.53 -12.51 -8.22
CA GLY A 71 10.39 -13.61 -7.80
C GLY A 71 9.97 -14.93 -8.46
N LYS A 72 10.66 -16.01 -8.09
CA LYS A 72 10.40 -17.34 -8.62
C LYS A 72 9.07 -17.91 -8.16
N ASP A 73 8.80 -17.83 -6.86
CA ASP A 73 7.64 -18.44 -6.20
C ASP A 73 6.70 -17.35 -5.63
N TYR A 74 7.19 -16.12 -5.49
CA TYR A 74 6.43 -14.98 -4.97
C TYR A 74 6.46 -13.76 -5.91
N SER A 75 5.44 -12.93 -5.79
CA SER A 75 5.50 -11.55 -6.29
C SER A 75 4.99 -10.58 -5.23
N LYS A 76 5.53 -9.36 -5.21
CA LYS A 76 5.14 -8.31 -4.25
C LYS A 76 4.76 -7.03 -4.97
N PHE A 77 3.61 -6.48 -4.64
CA PHE A 77 3.15 -5.18 -5.10
C PHE A 77 3.06 -4.22 -3.91
N VAL A 78 3.84 -3.14 -3.94
CA VAL A 78 3.99 -2.22 -2.81
C VAL A 78 4.31 -0.81 -3.27
N ASP A 79 4.03 0.20 -2.45
CA ASP A 79 4.51 1.57 -2.67
C ASP A 79 6.05 1.64 -2.60
N PHE A 80 6.67 2.28 -3.58
CA PHE A 80 8.13 2.42 -3.64
C PHE A 80 8.70 3.24 -2.48
N VAL A 81 7.97 4.25 -2.01
CA VAL A 81 8.36 5.06 -0.84
C VAL A 81 8.28 4.24 0.44
N LYS A 82 7.34 3.28 0.53
CA LYS A 82 7.26 2.36 1.67
C LYS A 82 8.53 1.50 1.78
N LEU A 83 9.06 0.99 0.67
CA LEU A 83 10.35 0.26 0.68
C LEU A 83 11.51 1.13 1.18
N ARG A 84 11.52 2.42 0.80
CA ARG A 84 12.54 3.37 1.30
C ARG A 84 12.41 3.60 2.81
N LYS A 85 11.18 3.68 3.33
CA LYS A 85 10.90 3.78 4.77
C LYS A 85 11.35 2.51 5.50
N ASP A 86 11.09 1.34 4.94
CA ASP A 86 11.54 0.07 5.49
C ASP A 86 13.08 -0.02 5.56
N SER A 87 13.78 0.44 4.52
CA SER A 87 15.25 0.54 4.52
C SER A 87 15.79 1.46 5.63
N LEU A 88 15.13 2.59 5.89
CA LEU A 88 15.49 3.45 7.03
C LEU A 88 15.22 2.74 8.37
N MET A 89 14.09 2.05 8.51
CA MET A 89 13.74 1.32 9.73
C MET A 89 14.70 0.17 10.03
N ALA A 90 15.22 -0.51 9.00
CA ALA A 90 16.26 -1.52 9.16
C ALA A 90 17.53 -0.97 9.82
N ILE A 91 17.86 0.31 9.55
CA ILE A 91 19.00 1.01 10.15
C ILE A 91 18.65 1.55 11.54
N TYR A 92 17.44 2.12 11.70
CA TYR A 92 17.03 2.85 12.90
C TYR A 92 16.62 1.94 14.05
N SER A 93 15.95 0.83 13.78
CA SER A 93 15.48 -0.09 14.83
C SER A 93 16.63 -0.61 15.71
N PRO A 94 17.77 -1.08 15.17
CA PRO A 94 18.91 -1.52 15.99
C PRO A 94 19.55 -0.43 16.84
N MET A 95 19.37 0.85 16.50
CA MET A 95 19.91 1.97 17.30
C MET A 95 19.21 2.11 18.65
N GLY A 96 17.99 1.58 18.79
CA GLY A 96 17.17 1.66 20.00
C GLY A 96 16.56 3.04 20.25
N LYS A 97 17.34 4.12 20.09
CA LYS A 97 16.87 5.51 20.12
C LYS A 97 17.34 6.27 18.88
N VAL A 98 16.49 7.16 18.39
CA VAL A 98 16.76 8.02 17.24
C VAL A 98 16.54 9.49 17.60
N GLY A 99 17.33 10.37 16.98
CA GLY A 99 17.25 11.80 17.19
C GLY A 99 16.39 12.50 16.14
N ALA A 100 16.44 13.83 16.17
CA ALA A 100 15.66 14.70 15.29
C ALA A 100 15.93 14.42 13.80
N LYS A 101 17.20 14.20 13.44
CA LYS A 101 17.62 13.99 12.06
C LYS A 101 16.98 12.75 11.43
N GLU A 102 17.03 11.62 12.13
CA GLU A 102 16.46 10.35 11.67
C GLU A 102 14.93 10.44 11.58
N VAL A 103 14.31 11.05 12.59
CA VAL A 103 12.86 11.33 12.63
C VAL A 103 12.44 12.19 11.44
N SER A 104 13.10 13.34 11.22
CA SER A 104 12.81 14.21 10.07
C SER A 104 13.00 13.49 8.74
N ARG A 105 14.05 12.66 8.59
CA ARG A 105 14.30 11.90 7.37
C ARG A 105 13.21 10.86 7.10
N TYR A 106 12.74 10.18 8.14
CA TYR A 106 11.64 9.22 8.02
C TYR A 106 10.32 9.92 7.64
N PHE A 107 9.97 11.01 8.33
CA PHE A 107 8.72 11.75 8.09
C PHE A 107 8.71 12.55 6.78
N ALA A 108 9.87 12.84 6.18
CA ALA A 108 9.94 13.42 4.85
C ALA A 108 9.43 12.46 3.75
N LEU A 109 9.37 11.15 4.03
CA LEU A 109 8.89 10.13 3.09
C LEU A 109 7.39 9.89 3.22
N HIS A 110 6.67 10.14 2.12
CA HIS A 110 5.22 10.02 2.03
C HIS A 110 4.86 8.93 1.02
N ASP A 111 4.48 7.75 1.53
CA ASP A 111 3.82 6.70 0.75
C ASP A 111 2.32 6.98 0.65
N ASN A 112 1.78 6.87 -0.56
CA ASN A 112 0.36 7.15 -0.83
C ASN A 112 -0.44 5.86 -1.04
N TRP A 113 0.24 4.80 -1.48
CA TRP A 113 -0.38 3.50 -1.67
C TRP A 113 -0.24 2.61 -0.43
N ASN A 114 -1.34 2.45 0.30
CA ASN A 114 -1.34 1.80 1.61
C ASN A 114 -1.25 0.25 1.57
N ASN A 115 -1.50 -0.40 0.43
CA ASN A 115 -1.54 -1.87 0.37
C ASN A 115 -0.14 -2.43 0.04
N THR A 116 0.38 -3.30 0.90
CA THR A 116 1.44 -4.25 0.53
C THR A 116 0.80 -5.59 0.25
N LEU A 117 0.86 -6.05 -0.99
CA LEU A 117 0.37 -7.35 -1.40
C LEU A 117 1.54 -8.27 -1.74
N VAL A 118 1.55 -9.48 -1.18
CA VAL A 118 2.42 -10.57 -1.62
C VAL A 118 1.54 -11.70 -2.16
N LYS A 119 1.84 -12.17 -3.37
CA LYS A 119 1.20 -13.34 -3.99
C LYS A 119 2.15 -14.52 -3.85
N ASN A 120 1.71 -15.59 -3.19
CA ASN A 120 2.36 -16.90 -3.23
C ASN A 120 1.81 -17.68 -4.43
N ILE A 121 2.64 -17.88 -5.45
CA ILE A 121 2.21 -18.44 -6.75
C ILE A 121 1.90 -19.93 -6.62
N SER A 122 2.69 -20.69 -5.84
CA SER A 122 2.52 -22.14 -5.71
C SER A 122 1.27 -22.49 -4.91
N GLU A 123 0.98 -21.73 -3.85
CA GLU A 123 -0.19 -21.96 -3.00
C GLU A 123 -1.45 -21.22 -3.47
N GLN A 124 -1.34 -20.36 -4.49
CA GLN A 124 -2.43 -19.51 -4.97
C GLN A 124 -3.05 -18.66 -3.84
N LYS A 125 -2.21 -18.18 -2.91
CA LYS A 125 -2.62 -17.33 -1.77
C LYS A 125 -2.09 -15.91 -1.90
N ASN A 126 -2.84 -14.98 -1.34
CA ASN A 126 -2.45 -13.60 -1.16
C ASN A 126 -2.25 -13.32 0.33
N ILE A 127 -1.15 -12.66 0.66
CA ILE A 127 -0.89 -12.06 1.96
C ILE A 127 -0.97 -10.55 1.77
N MET A 128 -1.90 -9.90 2.49
CA MET A 128 -2.11 -8.46 2.42
C MET A 128 -1.71 -7.81 3.74
N GLN A 129 -0.96 -6.71 3.66
CA GLN A 129 -0.67 -5.83 4.78
C GLN A 129 -1.12 -4.40 4.50
N ASN A 130 -1.73 -3.79 5.51
CA ASN A 130 -2.29 -2.43 5.43
C ASN A 130 -2.14 -1.71 6.76
N TYR A 131 -1.91 -0.39 6.70
CA TYR A 131 -1.95 0.45 7.88
C TYR A 131 -3.33 1.10 8.05
N VAL A 132 -3.97 0.90 9.20
CA VAL A 132 -5.19 1.59 9.64
C VAL A 132 -5.02 1.97 11.11
N LYS A 133 -4.21 3.00 11.40
CA LYS A 133 -3.76 3.38 12.77
C LYS A 133 -2.84 2.36 13.47
N ALA A 134 -2.88 1.10 13.04
CA ALA A 134 -1.91 0.05 13.31
C ALA A 134 -1.71 -0.77 12.03
N ASP A 135 -0.69 -1.63 12.01
CA ASP A 135 -0.46 -2.57 10.92
C ASP A 135 -1.36 -3.80 11.07
N TYR A 136 -2.06 -4.15 10.00
CA TYR A 136 -2.92 -5.32 9.91
C TYR A 136 -2.44 -6.23 8.80
N GLN A 137 -2.58 -7.54 9.02
CA GLN A 137 -2.34 -8.57 8.02
C GLN A 137 -3.56 -9.48 7.91
N TYR A 138 -3.90 -9.85 6.69
CA TYR A 138 -4.82 -10.95 6.43
C TYR A 138 -4.36 -11.75 5.21
N GLU A 139 -4.82 -12.99 5.14
CA GLU A 139 -4.60 -13.87 4.00
C GLU A 139 -5.92 -14.21 3.32
N GLU A 140 -5.87 -14.40 2.01
CA GLU A 140 -7.00 -14.87 1.22
C GLU A 140 -6.54 -15.70 0.03
N GLN A 141 -7.47 -16.43 -0.58
CA GLN A 141 -7.20 -17.09 -1.85
C GLN A 141 -7.04 -16.06 -2.96
N GLN A 142 -6.13 -16.33 -3.91
CA GLN A 142 -5.97 -15.49 -5.08
C GLN A 142 -7.28 -15.45 -5.88
N PRO A 143 -7.72 -14.25 -6.31
CA PRO A 143 -8.88 -14.16 -7.16
C PRO A 143 -8.60 -14.79 -8.53
N VAL A 144 -9.58 -15.55 -9.01
CA VAL A 144 -9.63 -16.01 -10.40
C VAL A 144 -10.45 -15.00 -11.19
N PHE A 145 -9.89 -14.50 -12.28
CA PHE A 145 -10.54 -13.51 -13.13
C PHE A 145 -11.07 -14.17 -14.40
N ASP A 146 -12.32 -13.89 -14.74
CA ASP A 146 -12.89 -14.23 -16.04
C ASP A 146 -12.56 -13.08 -17.01
N TRP A 147 -11.41 -13.19 -17.66
CA TRP A 147 -10.96 -12.20 -18.64
C TRP A 147 -11.63 -12.43 -19.99
N LYS A 148 -12.29 -11.40 -20.51
CA LYS A 148 -12.77 -11.36 -21.89
C LYS A 148 -11.74 -10.62 -22.72
N LEU A 149 -11.12 -11.34 -23.66
CA LEU A 149 -10.20 -10.74 -24.62
C LEU A 149 -11.01 -9.92 -25.62
N GLU A 150 -10.53 -8.72 -25.91
CA GLU A 150 -11.22 -7.75 -26.76
C GLU A 150 -10.27 -7.26 -27.85
N ASP A 151 -10.83 -6.78 -28.95
CA ASP A 151 -10.05 -6.15 -30.00
C ASP A 151 -9.46 -4.82 -29.50
N GLY A 152 -8.24 -4.55 -29.93
CA GLY A 152 -7.52 -3.34 -29.61
C GLY A 152 -6.05 -3.60 -29.32
N THR A 153 -5.21 -2.71 -29.83
CA THR A 153 -3.78 -2.68 -29.55
C THR A 153 -3.38 -1.33 -28.97
N LYS A 154 -2.36 -1.35 -28.12
CA LYS A 154 -1.74 -0.15 -27.55
C LYS A 154 -0.26 -0.43 -27.35
N ASP A 155 0.60 0.54 -27.66
CA ASP A 155 2.02 0.44 -27.34
C ASP A 155 2.30 1.06 -25.97
N ILE A 156 2.91 0.30 -25.07
CA ILE A 156 3.29 0.75 -23.72
C ILE A 156 4.75 0.38 -23.49
N LEU A 157 5.61 1.37 -23.25
CA LEU A 157 7.06 1.18 -23.11
C LEU A 157 7.71 0.45 -24.29
N GLY A 158 7.15 0.58 -25.50
CA GLY A 158 7.61 -0.09 -26.72
C GLY A 158 7.13 -1.54 -26.89
N TYR A 159 6.28 -2.04 -25.99
CA TYR A 159 5.65 -3.36 -26.09
C TYR A 159 4.25 -3.26 -26.69
N SER A 160 3.96 -4.12 -27.66
CA SER A 160 2.61 -4.24 -28.21
C SER A 160 1.71 -4.94 -27.20
N CYS A 161 0.67 -4.24 -26.76
CA CYS A 161 -0.29 -4.73 -25.77
C CYS A 161 -1.64 -5.02 -26.41
N ARG A 162 -2.33 -6.05 -25.91
CA ARG A 162 -3.69 -6.45 -26.27
C ARG A 162 -4.65 -6.08 -25.16
N LYS A 163 -5.92 -5.89 -25.51
CA LYS A 163 -6.97 -5.50 -24.58
C LYS A 163 -7.65 -6.72 -23.96
N ALA A 164 -7.94 -6.63 -22.67
CA ALA A 164 -8.84 -7.55 -21.98
C ALA A 164 -9.72 -6.77 -20.99
N ILE A 165 -10.91 -7.28 -20.70
CA ILE A 165 -11.81 -6.71 -19.69
C ILE A 165 -12.23 -7.78 -18.68
N THR A 166 -12.49 -7.37 -17.45
CA THR A 166 -13.07 -8.24 -16.42
C THR A 166 -13.89 -7.43 -15.42
N GLU A 167 -14.66 -8.11 -14.58
CA GLU A 167 -15.35 -7.52 -13.45
C GLU A 167 -14.80 -8.09 -12.16
N TYR A 168 -14.47 -7.21 -11.22
CA TYR A 168 -13.91 -7.60 -9.94
C TYR A 168 -14.40 -6.67 -8.83
N ARG A 169 -15.02 -7.26 -7.80
CA ARG A 169 -15.41 -6.58 -6.55
C ARG A 169 -16.15 -5.25 -6.78
N GLY A 170 -17.18 -5.30 -7.63
CA GLY A 170 -18.05 -4.17 -7.93
C GLY A 170 -17.50 -3.16 -8.94
N ARG A 171 -16.38 -3.44 -9.60
CA ARG A 171 -15.81 -2.59 -10.65
C ARG A 171 -15.57 -3.38 -11.93
N LYS A 172 -15.80 -2.73 -13.07
CA LYS A 172 -15.37 -3.20 -14.39
C LYS A 172 -13.99 -2.63 -14.69
N TYR A 173 -13.07 -3.49 -15.13
CA TYR A 173 -11.69 -3.13 -15.44
C TYR A 173 -11.39 -3.38 -16.91
N THR A 174 -10.55 -2.51 -17.48
CA THR A 174 -9.85 -2.71 -18.75
C THR A 174 -8.36 -2.89 -18.45
N ALA A 175 -7.78 -3.97 -18.97
CA ALA A 175 -6.36 -4.27 -18.91
C ALA A 175 -5.75 -4.21 -20.30
N TRP A 176 -4.53 -3.69 -20.39
CA TRP A 176 -3.65 -3.80 -21.56
C TRP A 176 -2.47 -4.68 -21.16
N TYR A 177 -2.29 -5.81 -21.83
CA TYR A 177 -1.26 -6.80 -21.48
C TYR A 177 -0.40 -7.16 -22.70
N THR A 178 0.87 -7.50 -22.47
CA THR A 178 1.79 -7.91 -23.56
C THR A 178 2.24 -9.35 -23.39
N THR A 179 2.23 -10.11 -24.49
CA THR A 179 2.76 -11.48 -24.53
C THR A 179 4.28 -11.54 -24.71
N ASP A 180 4.92 -10.41 -25.03
CA ASP A 180 6.38 -10.31 -25.17
C ASP A 180 7.08 -10.49 -23.81
N ILE A 181 6.37 -10.21 -22.72
CA ILE A 181 6.73 -10.55 -21.36
C ILE A 181 5.71 -11.59 -20.88
N PRO A 182 5.95 -12.90 -21.10
CA PRO A 182 4.98 -13.98 -20.86
C PRO A 182 4.87 -14.33 -19.37
N ILE A 183 4.64 -13.32 -18.53
CA ILE A 183 4.53 -13.44 -17.08
C ILE A 183 3.08 -13.17 -16.71
N ASN A 184 2.44 -14.16 -16.11
CA ASN A 184 1.08 -14.05 -15.59
C ASN A 184 1.06 -13.23 -14.28
N ASN A 185 1.14 -11.91 -14.38
CA ASN A 185 1.07 -11.01 -13.23
C ASN A 185 0.65 -9.59 -13.66
N GLY A 186 0.56 -8.69 -12.68
CA GLY A 186 0.08 -7.34 -12.90
C GLY A 186 0.01 -6.51 -11.63
N PRO A 187 -0.41 -5.23 -11.74
CA PRO A 187 -0.55 -4.35 -10.61
C PRO A 187 -1.60 -4.87 -9.61
N TYR A 188 -1.34 -4.67 -8.32
CA TYR A 188 -2.22 -5.12 -7.24
C TYR A 188 -2.57 -6.63 -7.37
N VAL A 189 -3.82 -7.05 -7.16
CA VAL A 189 -4.23 -8.46 -7.19
C VAL A 189 -4.36 -9.04 -8.60
N PHE A 190 -4.30 -8.20 -9.65
CA PHE A 190 -4.66 -8.62 -11.00
C PHE A 190 -3.60 -9.53 -11.61
N GLN A 191 -4.10 -10.60 -12.24
CA GLN A 191 -3.37 -11.66 -12.93
C GLN A 191 -4.39 -12.45 -13.78
N GLY A 192 -3.95 -13.49 -14.46
CA GLY A 192 -4.75 -14.44 -15.25
C GLY A 192 -4.66 -14.27 -16.76
N LEU A 193 -3.86 -13.31 -17.26
CA LEU A 193 -3.65 -13.10 -18.69
C LEU A 193 -2.38 -13.83 -19.17
N PRO A 194 -2.26 -14.17 -20.47
CA PRO A 194 -1.11 -14.91 -21.01
C PRO A 194 0.19 -14.06 -21.11
N GLY A 195 0.24 -12.94 -20.41
CA GLY A 195 1.36 -12.01 -20.41
C GLY A 195 1.16 -10.91 -19.36
N LEU A 196 2.18 -10.07 -19.19
CA LEU A 196 2.20 -9.06 -18.13
C LEU A 196 1.16 -7.97 -18.40
N ILE A 197 0.35 -7.63 -17.39
CA ILE A 197 -0.56 -6.49 -17.43
C ILE A 197 0.25 -5.20 -17.33
N MET A 198 0.36 -4.46 -18.42
CA MET A 198 1.14 -3.22 -18.53
C MET A 198 0.34 -1.99 -18.10
N GLU A 199 -0.98 -2.01 -18.27
CA GLU A 199 -1.87 -0.95 -17.83
C GLU A 199 -3.21 -1.56 -17.37
N LEU A 200 -3.81 -0.98 -16.35
CA LEU A 200 -5.10 -1.41 -15.81
C LEU A 200 -5.87 -0.19 -15.32
N GLU A 201 -7.12 -0.03 -15.77
CA GLU A 201 -8.01 1.03 -15.30
C GLU A 201 -9.41 0.50 -15.00
N ASP A 202 -10.06 1.07 -13.98
CA ASP A 202 -11.49 0.85 -13.79
C ASP A 202 -12.32 1.77 -14.71
N SER A 203 -13.53 1.35 -15.06
CA SER A 203 -14.43 2.06 -15.98
C SER A 203 -14.74 3.52 -15.61
N LYS A 204 -14.53 3.91 -14.35
CA LYS A 204 -14.72 5.28 -13.86
C LYS A 204 -13.42 6.08 -13.77
N ASN A 205 -12.28 5.47 -14.11
CA ASN A 205 -10.94 6.03 -13.95
C ASN A 205 -10.66 6.54 -12.52
N HIS A 206 -11.29 5.87 -11.53
CA HIS A 206 -11.01 6.03 -10.10
C HIS A 206 -9.73 5.33 -9.69
N TYR A 207 -9.32 4.30 -10.43
CA TYR A 207 -8.07 3.57 -10.25
C TYR A 207 -7.46 3.31 -11.62
N HIS A 208 -6.23 3.78 -11.83
CA HIS A 208 -5.48 3.60 -13.06
C HIS A 208 -4.03 3.30 -12.71
N PHE A 209 -3.52 2.21 -13.27
CA PHE A 209 -2.14 1.77 -13.12
C PHE A 209 -1.51 1.74 -14.50
N THR A 210 -0.34 2.35 -14.65
CA THR A 210 0.42 2.33 -15.91
C THR A 210 1.86 1.97 -15.61
N ALA A 211 2.40 0.95 -16.27
CA ALA A 211 3.81 0.63 -16.21
C ALA A 211 4.62 1.79 -16.81
N VAL A 212 5.57 2.32 -16.04
CA VAL A 212 6.38 3.49 -16.40
C VAL A 212 7.87 3.19 -16.48
N ALA A 213 8.34 2.13 -15.82
CA ALA A 213 9.73 1.69 -15.89
C ALA A 213 9.86 0.22 -15.52
N MET A 214 10.99 -0.39 -15.88
CA MET A 214 11.34 -1.76 -15.52
C MET A 214 12.86 -1.89 -15.31
N ASP A 215 13.27 -2.76 -14.40
CA ASP A 215 14.67 -3.16 -14.24
C ASP A 215 14.83 -4.61 -13.77
N LYS A 216 16.05 -5.13 -13.88
CA LYS A 216 16.41 -6.49 -13.44
C LYS A 216 17.22 -6.47 -12.14
N LYS A 217 16.89 -5.55 -11.23
CA LYS A 217 17.60 -5.48 -9.96
C LYS A 217 17.12 -6.58 -9.03
N ASP A 218 18.12 -7.24 -8.47
CA ASP A 218 17.99 -8.20 -7.40
C ASP A 218 17.60 -7.50 -6.10
N GLU A 219 16.36 -7.68 -5.66
CA GLU A 219 15.84 -7.11 -4.42
C GLU A 219 15.16 -8.20 -3.57
N GLU A 220 15.19 -8.05 -2.25
CA GLU A 220 14.48 -8.98 -1.36
C GLU A 220 12.97 -8.80 -1.51
N ILE A 221 12.26 -9.91 -1.75
CA ILE A 221 10.82 -9.99 -1.58
C ILE A 221 10.58 -10.47 -0.16
N TYR A 222 10.12 -9.56 0.68
CA TYR A 222 9.89 -9.81 2.09
C TYR A 222 8.52 -9.29 2.55
N ILE A 223 8.10 -9.76 3.72
CA ILE A 223 6.97 -9.22 4.46
C ILE A 223 7.42 -8.75 5.84
N ARG A 224 6.76 -7.70 6.38
CA ARG A 224 6.97 -7.24 7.75
C ARG A 224 6.41 -8.29 8.72
N ASN A 225 7.13 -8.63 9.78
CA ASN A 225 6.76 -9.71 10.70
C ASN A 225 6.95 -9.32 12.17
N GLU A 226 6.65 -8.08 12.51
CA GLU A 226 6.56 -7.62 13.90
C GLU A 226 5.45 -8.34 14.66
N LYS A 227 5.63 -8.48 15.99
CA LYS A 227 4.63 -9.12 16.86
C LYS A 227 3.37 -8.27 17.01
N GLU A 228 3.51 -6.98 16.77
CA GLU A 228 2.50 -5.94 16.89
C GLU A 228 1.54 -5.91 15.68
N ILE A 229 1.86 -6.62 14.59
CA ILE A 229 0.96 -6.73 13.43
C ILE A 229 -0.27 -7.53 13.82
N PHE A 230 -1.44 -6.89 13.67
CA PHE A 230 -2.73 -7.52 13.94
C PHE A 230 -3.12 -8.45 12.79
N ARG A 231 -3.06 -9.75 13.05
CA ARG A 231 -3.53 -10.78 12.12
C ARG A 231 -5.04 -10.95 12.26
N VAL A 232 -5.78 -10.64 11.20
CA VAL A 232 -7.24 -10.70 11.13
C VAL A 232 -7.68 -11.43 9.87
N ASN A 233 -8.94 -11.80 9.77
CA ASN A 233 -9.48 -12.21 8.46
C ASN A 233 -9.90 -10.99 7.63
N ARG A 234 -10.02 -11.18 6.32
CA ARG A 234 -10.40 -10.13 5.37
C ARG A 234 -11.71 -9.41 5.75
N LYS A 235 -12.75 -10.14 6.15
CA LYS A 235 -14.05 -9.55 6.52
C LYS A 235 -13.92 -8.61 7.72
N GLN A 236 -13.14 -9.01 8.73
CA GLN A 236 -12.84 -8.16 9.89
C GLN A 236 -12.05 -6.93 9.46
N PHE A 237 -11.03 -7.09 8.60
CA PHE A 237 -10.25 -5.98 8.10
C PHE A 237 -11.10 -4.97 7.31
N ARG A 238 -11.97 -5.42 6.40
CA ARG A 238 -12.85 -4.52 5.63
C ARG A 238 -13.82 -3.74 6.52
N LYS A 239 -14.41 -4.41 7.52
CA LYS A 239 -15.26 -3.74 8.52
C LYS A 239 -14.47 -2.69 9.32
N LEU A 240 -13.26 -3.02 9.76
CA LEU A 240 -12.38 -2.09 10.47
C LEU A 240 -12.01 -0.88 9.60
N GLN A 241 -11.57 -1.12 8.37
CA GLN A 241 -11.22 -0.08 7.41
C GLN A 241 -12.40 0.87 7.20
N LYS A 242 -13.59 0.34 6.90
CA LYS A 242 -14.80 1.15 6.75
C LYS A 242 -15.12 1.94 8.02
N SER A 243 -15.05 1.32 9.20
CA SER A 243 -15.27 1.97 10.49
C SER A 243 -14.34 3.16 10.72
N TYR A 244 -13.05 3.04 10.37
CA TYR A 244 -12.10 4.14 10.46
C TYR A 244 -12.44 5.31 9.52
N HIS A 245 -12.97 5.03 8.33
CA HIS A 245 -13.43 6.07 7.43
C HIS A 245 -14.73 6.72 7.93
N ASP A 246 -15.67 5.94 8.44
CA ASP A 246 -16.95 6.47 8.96
C ASP A 246 -16.75 7.29 10.24
N ASN A 247 -15.89 6.83 11.15
CA ASN A 247 -15.65 7.46 12.45
C ASN A 247 -14.16 7.42 12.85
N PRO A 248 -13.31 8.27 12.24
CA PRO A 248 -11.87 8.30 12.58
C PRO A 248 -11.59 8.75 14.01
N GLY A 249 -12.50 9.53 14.62
CA GLY A 249 -12.37 10.01 16.00
C GLY A 249 -12.41 8.88 17.03
N PHE A 250 -13.16 7.80 16.76
CA PHE A 250 -13.18 6.60 17.61
C PHE A 250 -11.79 5.97 17.80
N PHE A 251 -10.87 6.18 16.85
CA PHE A 251 -9.51 5.64 16.89
C PHE A 251 -8.50 6.59 17.53
N LEU A 252 -8.95 7.75 18.02
CA LEU A 252 -8.16 8.70 18.79
C LEU A 252 -8.57 8.54 20.26
N ASN A 253 -8.07 7.50 20.94
CA ASN A 253 -8.33 7.32 22.37
C ASN A 253 -7.97 8.63 23.13
N GLY A 254 -8.94 9.22 23.82
CA GLY A 254 -8.71 10.32 24.75
C GLY A 254 -8.38 11.68 24.14
N ALA A 255 -8.80 11.95 22.90
CA ALA A 255 -8.68 13.29 22.33
C ALA A 255 -9.90 14.15 22.71
N TYR A 256 -9.66 15.22 23.45
CA TYR A 256 -10.67 16.16 23.93
C TYR A 256 -10.32 17.57 23.45
N GLU A 257 -11.34 18.38 23.17
CA GLU A 257 -11.22 19.82 22.95
C GLU A 257 -10.80 20.52 24.26
N GLU A 258 -10.41 21.80 24.20
CA GLU A 258 -10.02 22.58 25.40
C GLU A 258 -11.12 22.62 26.48
N ASP A 259 -12.39 22.49 26.08
CA ASP A 259 -13.54 22.45 26.98
C ASP A 259 -13.82 21.05 27.58
N GLY A 260 -12.99 20.06 27.28
CA GLY A 260 -13.11 18.67 27.76
C GLY A 260 -14.13 17.82 26.99
N SER A 261 -14.78 18.34 25.95
CA SER A 261 -15.63 17.56 25.06
C SER A 261 -14.81 16.66 24.13
N SER A 262 -15.34 15.52 23.71
CA SER A 262 -14.59 14.62 22.82
C SER A 262 -14.47 15.19 21.40
N ILE A 263 -13.28 15.08 20.80
CA ILE A 263 -13.06 15.56 19.43
C ILE A 263 -13.93 14.75 18.46
N LYS A 264 -14.89 15.42 17.82
CA LYS A 264 -15.72 14.84 16.75
C LYS A 264 -15.09 15.11 15.40
N LEU A 265 -14.31 14.13 14.93
CA LEU A 265 -13.78 14.18 13.56
C LEU A 265 -14.87 13.86 12.53
N LYS A 266 -14.89 14.62 11.44
CA LYS A 266 -15.73 14.32 10.26
C LYS A 266 -15.31 12.99 9.64
N SER A 267 -16.28 12.28 9.06
CA SER A 267 -16.00 11.08 8.27
C SER A 267 -15.05 11.38 7.12
N LYS A 268 -14.22 10.39 6.78
CA LYS A 268 -13.28 10.44 5.68
C LYS A 268 -13.93 9.88 4.41
N PRO A 269 -13.60 10.44 3.23
CA PRO A 269 -13.98 9.85 1.95
C PRO A 269 -13.55 8.37 1.87
N TYR A 270 -14.41 7.51 1.33
CA TYR A 270 -14.18 6.08 1.22
C TYR A 270 -14.48 5.62 -0.21
N ASN A 271 -13.43 5.30 -0.96
CA ASN A 271 -13.49 4.79 -2.33
C ASN A 271 -12.48 3.66 -2.51
N PRO A 272 -12.65 2.51 -1.83
CA PRO A 272 -11.68 1.43 -1.94
C PRO A 272 -11.64 0.84 -3.36
N ILE A 273 -10.49 0.31 -3.77
CA ILE A 273 -10.34 -0.38 -5.06
C ILE A 273 -11.27 -1.59 -5.18
N GLU A 274 -11.56 -2.24 -4.06
CA GLU A 274 -12.56 -3.29 -3.96
C GLU A 274 -13.77 -2.73 -3.22
N LEU A 275 -14.88 -2.55 -3.94
CA LEU A 275 -16.15 -2.06 -3.37
C LEU A 275 -16.91 -3.16 -2.62
N GLU A 276 -16.49 -4.41 -2.87
CA GLU A 276 -17.08 -5.70 -2.52
C GLU A 276 -18.48 -5.96 -3.07
#